data_AF-E2ZAP4-F1
#
_entry.id   AF-E2ZAP4-F1
#
_cell.length_a   1.000
_cell.length_b   1.000
_cell.length_c   1.000
_cell.angle_alpha   90.00
_cell.angle_beta   90.00
_cell.angle_gamma   90.00
#
_symmetry.space_group_name_H-M   'P 1'
#
loop_
_entity.id
_entity.type
_entity.pdbx_description
1 polymer ?
#
loop_
_entity_poly.entity_id
_entity_poly.type
_entity_poly.pdbx_seq_one_letter_code
_entity_poly.pdbx_strand_id
1 'polypeptide(L)'
;MVTVVIGIALVVVVAAVILLKNKSKKPPDTAQKEESVQTATKHGNNKGEAVTIINNGKETKGTVIYMAEGMQVFDEDGNIVINTTDTICNSLGYINIDGKTPGEITNPLIKKNRTWAAVVFPRSSGDEYMMWEHYINPVITIDDGKISYSYKMAWAGSPGILYWGLY
;
A
#
# COMPACT_ATOMS: atom_id res chain seq x y z
N MET A 1 40.57 59.67 -5.13
CA MET A 1 39.81 58.66 -5.92
C MET A 1 40.38 57.26 -5.80
N VAL A 2 41.71 57.06 -5.76
CA VAL A 2 42.36 55.73 -5.68
C VAL A 2 42.04 54.96 -4.37
N THR A 3 41.93 55.64 -3.23
CA THR A 3 41.64 55.01 -1.93
C THR A 3 40.22 54.44 -1.81
N VAL A 4 39.24 55.04 -2.48
CA VAL A 4 37.84 54.57 -2.49
C VAL A 4 37.70 53.29 -3.33
N VAL A 5 38.45 53.19 -4.44
CA VAL A 5 38.46 52.01 -5.31
C VAL A 5 39.11 50.81 -4.62
N ILE A 6 40.18 51.02 -3.85
CA ILE A 6 40.83 49.96 -3.06
C ILE A 6 39.89 49.47 -1.95
N GLY A 7 39.15 50.37 -1.30
CA GLY A 7 38.16 50.01 -0.28
C GLY A 7 37.04 49.12 -0.82
N ILE A 8 36.49 49.45 -2.00
CA ILE A 8 35.43 48.66 -2.64
C ILE A 8 35.94 47.29 -3.08
N ALA A 9 37.16 47.22 -3.63
CA ALA A 9 37.76 45.95 -4.04
C ALA A 9 37.97 44.98 -2.85
N LEU A 10 38.39 45.49 -1.69
CA LEU A 10 38.53 44.69 -0.47
C LEU A 10 37.20 44.13 0.04
N VAL A 11 36.11 44.92 0.00
CA VAL A 11 34.79 44.47 0.43
C VAL A 11 34.26 43.33 -0.46
N VAL A 12 34.48 43.42 -1.78
CA VAL A 12 34.08 42.37 -2.73
C VAL A 12 34.87 41.08 -2.51
N VAL A 13 36.17 41.17 -2.25
CA VAL A 13 37.02 40.01 -1.96
C VAL A 13 36.60 39.32 -0.65
N VAL A 14 36.32 40.08 0.39
CA VAL A 14 35.85 39.53 1.68
C VAL A 14 34.49 38.85 1.52
N ALA A 15 33.55 39.46 0.78
CA ALA A 15 32.24 38.85 0.51
C ALA A 15 32.37 37.55 -0.31
N ALA A 16 33.25 37.51 -1.32
CA ALA A 16 33.51 36.33 -2.11
C ALA A 16 34.12 35.18 -1.28
N VAL A 17 35.05 35.50 -0.37
CA VAL A 17 35.67 34.50 0.52
C VAL A 17 34.66 33.94 1.54
N ILE A 18 33.74 34.76 2.05
CA ILE A 18 32.66 34.30 2.94
C ILE A 18 31.68 33.38 2.18
N LEU A 19 31.31 33.74 0.95
CA LEU A 19 30.45 32.91 0.09
C LEU A 19 31.10 31.58 -0.30
N LEU A 20 32.41 31.58 -0.56
CA LEU A 20 33.18 30.36 -0.85
C LEU A 20 33.35 29.47 0.38
N LYS A 21 33.57 30.03 1.57
CA LYS A 21 33.63 29.25 2.82
C LYS A 21 32.27 28.66 3.22
N ASN A 22 31.16 29.33 2.91
CA ASN A 22 29.82 28.80 3.18
C ASN A 22 29.38 27.69 2.21
N LYS A 23 29.93 27.63 0.99
CA LYS A 23 29.68 26.51 0.07
C LYS A 23 30.40 25.21 0.45
N SER A 24 31.43 25.26 1.30
CA SER A 24 32.30 24.11 1.57
C SER A 24 32.08 23.42 2.93
N LYS A 25 30.99 23.70 3.63
CA LYS A 25 30.58 22.92 4.81
C LYS A 25 29.55 21.87 4.41
N LYS A 26 30.04 20.72 3.93
CA LYS A 26 29.26 19.47 4.02
C LYS A 26 28.99 19.21 5.52
N PRO A 27 27.76 18.91 5.94
CA PRO A 27 27.51 18.35 7.27
C PRO A 27 28.29 17.04 7.43
N PRO A 28 28.81 16.71 8.62
CA PRO A 28 29.43 15.42 8.87
C PRO A 28 28.38 14.31 8.75
N ASP A 29 28.76 13.22 8.07
CA ASP A 29 28.01 11.96 7.99
C ASP A 29 27.51 11.56 9.37
N THR A 30 26.22 11.80 9.60
CA THR A 30 25.48 11.15 10.66
C THR A 30 24.76 10.01 9.99
N ALA A 31 25.17 8.78 10.31
CA ALA A 31 24.68 7.54 9.73
C ALA A 31 23.18 7.61 9.42
N GLN A 32 22.86 7.73 8.12
CA GLN A 32 21.51 7.47 7.63
C GLN A 32 21.24 6.01 7.92
N LYS A 33 20.37 5.77 8.91
CA LYS A 33 19.52 4.59 8.94
C LYS A 33 18.94 4.44 7.54
N GLU A 34 19.20 3.32 6.89
CA GLU A 34 18.60 2.95 5.60
C GLU A 34 17.08 2.98 5.76
N GLU A 35 16.50 4.15 5.51
CA GLU A 35 15.10 4.25 5.16
C GLU A 35 15.05 3.76 3.72
N SER A 36 14.60 2.52 3.58
CA SER A 36 14.28 1.89 2.30
C SER A 36 13.53 2.89 1.43
N VAL A 37 14.25 3.57 0.54
CA VAL A 37 13.67 4.29 -0.58
C VAL A 37 12.94 3.23 -1.38
N GLN A 38 11.64 3.09 -1.13
CA GLN A 38 10.76 2.39 -2.04
C GLN A 38 10.85 3.20 -3.33
N THR A 39 11.71 2.76 -4.23
CA THR A 39 11.75 3.22 -5.61
C THR A 39 10.32 3.16 -6.10
N ALA A 40 9.71 4.32 -6.34
CA ALA A 40 8.35 4.40 -6.85
C ALA A 40 8.33 3.65 -8.18
N THR A 41 7.87 2.40 -8.14
CA THR A 41 7.59 1.61 -9.33
C THR A 41 6.55 2.41 -10.10
N LYS A 42 6.94 2.98 -11.24
CA LYS A 42 6.00 3.63 -12.16
C LYS A 42 5.06 2.55 -12.71
N HIS A 43 4.02 2.23 -11.95
CA HIS A 43 2.93 1.40 -12.40
C HIS A 43 1.92 2.30 -13.12
N GLY A 44 1.70 2.01 -14.40
CA GLY A 44 0.64 2.61 -15.18
C GLY A 44 1.15 3.49 -16.31
N ASN A 45 0.86 3.07 -17.53
CA ASN A 45 0.95 3.89 -18.73
C ASN A 45 -0.20 4.92 -18.66
N ASN A 46 -0.10 5.89 -17.75
CA ASN A 46 -1.22 6.74 -17.36
C ASN A 46 -1.50 7.77 -18.46
N LYS A 47 -2.47 7.46 -19.32
CA LYS A 47 -3.08 8.44 -20.22
C LYS A 47 -3.86 9.43 -19.38
N GLY A 48 -3.23 10.54 -19.01
CA GLY A 48 -3.92 11.63 -18.32
C GLY A 48 -4.81 12.43 -19.28
N GLU A 49 -5.85 13.05 -18.74
CA GLU A 49 -6.75 13.95 -19.48
C GLU A 49 -6.50 15.40 -19.05
N ALA A 50 -6.40 16.32 -20.02
CA ALA A 50 -6.24 17.73 -19.73
C ALA A 50 -7.56 18.31 -19.20
N VAL A 51 -7.50 18.99 -18.05
CA VAL A 51 -8.68 19.57 -17.39
C VAL A 51 -8.44 21.01 -17.00
N THR A 52 -9.53 21.76 -16.81
CA THR A 52 -9.51 23.04 -16.12
C THR A 52 -9.98 22.82 -14.68
N ILE A 53 -9.10 23.12 -13.72
CA ILE A 53 -9.37 23.06 -12.29
C ILE A 53 -9.83 24.45 -11.85
N ILE A 54 -11.01 24.53 -11.25
CA ILE A 54 -11.54 25.77 -10.66
C ILE A 54 -11.40 25.66 -9.15
N ASN A 55 -10.48 26.43 -8.57
CA ASN A 55 -10.31 26.51 -7.12
C ASN A 55 -10.62 27.94 -6.65
N ASN A 56 -11.66 28.11 -5.83
CA ASN A 56 -12.14 29.42 -5.35
C ASN A 56 -12.33 30.46 -6.48
N GLY A 57 -12.88 30.02 -7.61
CA GLY A 57 -13.12 30.89 -8.78
C GLY A 57 -11.88 31.21 -9.64
N LYS A 58 -10.70 30.69 -9.27
CA LYS A 58 -9.48 30.80 -10.09
C LYS A 58 -9.32 29.56 -10.97
N GLU A 59 -9.28 29.75 -12.28
CA GLU A 59 -9.02 28.71 -13.25
C GLU A 59 -7.53 28.39 -13.35
N THR A 60 -7.19 27.10 -13.30
CA THR A 60 -5.84 26.57 -13.54
C THR A 60 -5.93 25.37 -14.47
N LYS A 61 -5.04 25.26 -15.45
CA LYS A 61 -4.96 24.06 -16.30
C LYS A 61 -4.22 22.95 -15.55
N GLY A 62 -4.74 21.75 -15.63
CA GLY A 62 -4.16 20.56 -14.99
C GLY A 62 -4.30 19.32 -15.86
N THR A 63 -3.81 18.21 -15.33
CA THR A 63 -3.97 16.88 -15.93
C THR A 63 -4.50 15.93 -14.87
N VAL A 64 -5.65 15.30 -15.14
CA VAL A 64 -6.15 14.19 -14.32
C VAL A 64 -5.39 12.94 -14.73
N ILE A 65 -4.85 12.24 -13.75
CA ILE A 65 -4.18 10.96 -13.92
C ILE A 65 -5.10 9.89 -13.35
N TYR A 66 -5.43 8.87 -14.14
CA TYR A 66 -6.16 7.70 -13.63
C TYR A 66 -5.22 6.87 -12.77
N MET A 67 -5.63 6.62 -11.53
CA MET A 67 -4.86 5.87 -10.54
C MET A 67 -5.46 4.47 -10.34
N ALA A 68 -4.64 3.54 -9.87
CA ALA A 68 -5.12 2.23 -9.43
C ALA A 68 -6.04 2.37 -8.20
N GLU A 69 -7.00 1.46 -8.06
CA GLU A 69 -7.88 1.41 -6.87
C GLU A 69 -7.06 1.03 -5.62
N GLY A 70 -7.25 1.79 -4.54
CA GLY A 70 -6.58 1.57 -3.26
C GLY A 70 -6.17 2.86 -2.58
N MET A 71 -5.58 2.76 -1.38
CA MET A 71 -5.12 3.94 -0.65
C MET A 71 -3.73 4.36 -1.10
N GLN A 72 -3.66 5.60 -1.60
CA GLN A 72 -2.44 6.28 -2.00
C GLN A 72 -2.41 7.67 -1.36
N VAL A 73 -1.26 8.06 -0.82
CA VAL A 73 -1.04 9.40 -0.25
C VAL A 73 0.06 10.08 -1.07
N PHE A 74 -0.15 11.36 -1.37
CA PHE A 74 0.75 12.17 -2.18
C PHE A 74 1.35 13.31 -1.36
N ASP A 75 2.58 13.71 -1.67
CA ASP A 75 3.17 14.95 -1.19
C ASP A 75 2.69 16.17 -2.00
N GLU A 76 3.18 17.36 -1.65
CA GLU A 76 2.84 18.63 -2.31
C GLU A 76 3.27 18.67 -3.79
N ASP A 77 4.27 17.88 -4.17
CA ASP A 77 4.80 17.78 -5.53
C ASP A 77 4.08 16.69 -6.35
N GLY A 78 3.14 15.97 -5.75
CA GLY A 78 2.36 14.90 -6.40
C GLY A 78 3.08 13.55 -6.47
N ASN A 79 4.15 13.34 -5.69
CA ASN A 79 4.80 12.04 -5.56
C ASN A 79 4.04 11.16 -4.56
N ILE A 80 3.94 9.86 -4.85
CA ILE A 80 3.32 8.90 -3.93
C ILE A 80 4.27 8.66 -2.75
N VAL A 81 3.83 9.01 -1.53
CA VAL A 81 4.55 8.77 -0.28
C VAL A 81 4.05 7.55 0.49
N ILE A 82 2.79 7.14 0.24
CA ILE A 82 2.24 5.86 0.72
C ILE A 82 1.51 5.22 -0.44
N ASN A 83 1.84 3.97 -0.76
CA ASN A 83 1.10 3.16 -1.71
C ASN A 83 0.69 1.83 -1.08
N THR A 84 -0.61 1.60 -0.96
CA THR A 84 -1.14 0.34 -0.40
C THR A 84 -2.09 -0.39 -1.35
N THR A 85 -2.12 0.00 -2.62
CA THR A 85 -2.98 -0.61 -3.66
C THR A 85 -2.80 -2.13 -3.74
N ASP A 86 -1.60 -2.62 -3.43
CA ASP A 86 -1.27 -4.04 -3.56
C ASP A 86 -1.30 -4.78 -2.21
N THR A 87 -1.49 -4.06 -1.09
CA THR A 87 -1.37 -4.60 0.27
C THR A 87 -2.67 -4.59 1.04
N ILE A 88 -3.59 -3.68 0.73
CA ILE A 88 -4.91 -3.60 1.39
C ILE A 88 -5.95 -4.16 0.44
N CYS A 89 -6.83 -5.02 0.96
CA CYS A 89 -7.94 -5.55 0.17
C CYS A 89 -8.98 -4.45 -0.07
N ASN A 90 -9.38 -4.29 -1.33
CA ASN A 90 -10.48 -3.42 -1.75
C ASN A 90 -11.85 -3.98 -1.33
N SER A 91 -11.95 -5.29 -1.09
CA SER A 91 -13.16 -5.93 -0.57
C SER A 91 -12.82 -7.05 0.41
N LEU A 92 -13.61 -7.18 1.47
CA LEU A 92 -13.51 -8.23 2.47
C LEU A 92 -14.89 -8.86 2.70
N GLY A 93 -14.91 -10.16 2.91
CA GLY A 93 -16.12 -10.88 3.30
C GLY A 93 -15.82 -12.04 4.24
N TYR A 94 -16.87 -12.52 4.89
CA TYR A 94 -16.78 -13.71 5.73
C TYR A 94 -18.09 -14.50 5.71
N ILE A 95 -17.98 -15.80 5.98
CA ILE A 95 -19.13 -16.68 6.28
C ILE A 95 -18.78 -17.59 7.46
N ASN A 96 -19.79 -17.94 8.26
CA ASN A 96 -19.66 -19.04 9.21
C ASN A 96 -19.79 -20.35 8.45
N ILE A 97 -18.86 -21.28 8.68
CA ILE A 97 -18.91 -22.63 8.14
C ILE A 97 -19.18 -23.59 9.31
N ASP A 98 -20.01 -24.60 9.08
CA ASP A 98 -20.49 -25.52 10.11
C ASP A 98 -19.59 -26.75 10.32
N GLY A 99 -18.50 -26.87 9.55
CA GLY A 99 -17.59 -28.01 9.57
C GLY A 99 -18.07 -29.22 8.77
N LYS A 100 -19.23 -29.17 8.11
CA LYS A 100 -19.85 -30.36 7.51
C LYS A 100 -20.37 -30.13 6.11
N THR A 101 -20.99 -28.98 5.89
CA THR A 101 -21.68 -28.63 4.65
C THR A 101 -20.70 -27.93 3.72
N PRO A 102 -20.43 -28.47 2.51
CA PRO A 102 -19.64 -27.76 1.51
C PRO A 102 -20.42 -26.57 0.95
N GLY A 103 -19.70 -25.59 0.39
CA GLY A 103 -20.36 -24.44 -0.20
C GLY A 103 -19.48 -23.66 -1.17
N GLU A 104 -20.11 -22.69 -1.81
CA GLU A 104 -19.49 -21.79 -2.79
C GLU A 104 -19.84 -20.34 -2.44
N ILE A 105 -18.85 -19.46 -2.59
CA ILE A 105 -19.01 -18.01 -2.55
C ILE A 105 -18.80 -17.50 -3.97
N THR A 106 -19.83 -16.82 -4.50
CA THR A 106 -19.80 -16.20 -5.82
C THR A 106 -19.84 -14.68 -5.67
N ASN A 107 -18.93 -14.00 -6.36
CA ASN A 107 -18.92 -12.55 -6.49
C ASN A 107 -18.27 -12.22 -7.84
N PRO A 108 -18.94 -11.45 -8.72
CA PRO A 108 -18.40 -11.07 -10.04
C PRO A 108 -17.00 -10.44 -10.00
N LEU A 109 -16.61 -9.87 -8.85
CA LEU A 109 -15.31 -9.26 -8.63
C LEU A 109 -14.19 -10.27 -8.35
N ILE A 110 -14.49 -11.49 -7.87
CA ILE A 110 -13.46 -12.53 -7.59
C ILE A 110 -12.70 -12.88 -8.88
N LYS A 111 -13.40 -12.96 -10.03
CA LYS A 111 -12.78 -13.28 -11.32
C LYS A 111 -11.80 -12.20 -11.81
N LYS A 112 -12.03 -10.96 -11.40
CA LYS A 112 -11.28 -9.79 -11.88
C LYS A 112 -10.10 -9.42 -10.97
N ASN A 113 -10.09 -9.95 -9.75
CA ASN A 113 -9.21 -9.50 -8.69
C ASN A 113 -8.38 -10.65 -8.14
N ARG A 114 -7.21 -10.30 -7.59
CA ARG A 114 -6.42 -11.27 -6.84
C ARG A 114 -7.17 -11.58 -5.56
N THR A 115 -7.42 -12.85 -5.30
CA THR A 115 -8.26 -13.29 -4.17
C THR A 115 -7.46 -14.13 -3.20
N TRP A 116 -7.64 -13.89 -1.90
CA TRP A 116 -7.21 -14.80 -0.85
C TRP A 116 -8.42 -15.28 -0.06
N ALA A 117 -8.30 -16.47 0.53
CA ALA A 117 -9.29 -17.03 1.43
C ALA A 117 -8.60 -17.82 2.54
N ALA A 118 -9.09 -17.70 3.77
CA ALA A 118 -8.55 -18.40 4.93
C ALA A 118 -9.66 -18.72 5.94
N VAL A 119 -9.54 -19.85 6.63
CA VAL A 119 -10.46 -20.23 7.71
C VAL A 119 -9.79 -19.98 9.05
N VAL A 120 -10.53 -19.31 9.93
CA VAL A 120 -10.16 -19.12 11.32
C VAL A 120 -11.07 -19.97 12.18
N PHE A 121 -10.48 -20.81 13.01
CA PHE A 121 -11.21 -21.60 13.99
C PHE A 121 -11.21 -20.84 15.31
N PRO A 122 -12.37 -20.39 15.81
CA PRO A 122 -12.43 -19.75 17.11
C PRO A 122 -11.97 -20.76 18.15
N ARG A 123 -10.95 -20.37 18.93
CA ARG A 123 -10.39 -21.17 20.02
C ARG A 123 -11.52 -21.48 21.01
N SER A 124 -11.88 -22.75 21.17
CA SER A 124 -12.83 -23.12 22.20
C SER A 124 -12.13 -23.02 23.56
N SER A 125 -12.83 -22.49 24.56
CA SER A 125 -12.31 -22.29 25.92
C SER A 125 -12.07 -23.60 26.71
N GLY A 126 -11.80 -24.71 26.03
CA GLY A 126 -11.63 -26.06 26.59
C GLY A 126 -10.44 -26.83 26.01
N ASP A 127 -9.43 -26.13 25.48
CA ASP A 127 -8.25 -26.67 24.78
C ASP A 127 -7.43 -27.75 25.53
N GLU A 128 -7.71 -28.03 26.80
CA GLU A 128 -6.98 -29.06 27.55
C GLU A 128 -7.43 -30.50 27.22
N TYR A 129 -8.59 -30.70 26.57
CA TYR A 129 -9.13 -32.05 26.29
C TYR A 129 -9.10 -32.47 24.81
N MET A 130 -8.66 -31.62 23.89
CA MET A 130 -8.90 -31.80 22.44
C MET A 130 -7.70 -32.40 21.68
N MET A 131 -6.68 -32.91 22.38
CA MET A 131 -5.41 -33.33 21.78
C MET A 131 -5.49 -34.60 20.90
N TRP A 132 -6.69 -35.18 20.74
CA TRP A 132 -6.92 -36.46 20.05
C TRP A 132 -7.93 -36.40 18.90
N GLU A 133 -8.63 -35.27 18.70
CA GLU A 133 -9.47 -35.09 17.51
C GLU A 133 -8.64 -34.42 16.42
N HIS A 134 -8.27 -35.20 15.39
CA HIS A 134 -7.69 -34.67 14.17
C HIS A 134 -8.76 -33.86 13.41
N TYR A 135 -8.93 -32.61 13.79
CA TYR A 135 -9.79 -31.68 13.07
C TYR A 135 -9.34 -31.56 11.62
N ILE A 136 -10.26 -31.83 10.70
CA ILE A 136 -9.98 -31.75 9.28
C ILE A 136 -10.35 -30.36 8.79
N ASN A 137 -9.31 -29.58 8.49
CA ASN A 137 -9.48 -28.28 7.83
C ASN A 137 -10.21 -28.46 6.49
N PRO A 138 -11.10 -27.52 6.11
CA PRO A 138 -11.70 -27.56 4.79
C PRO A 138 -10.63 -27.38 3.72
N VAL A 139 -10.84 -28.05 2.59
CA VAL A 139 -10.13 -27.79 1.34
C VAL A 139 -10.78 -26.57 0.70
N ILE A 140 -10.00 -25.49 0.57
CA ILE A 140 -10.42 -24.25 -0.09
C ILE A 140 -9.83 -24.25 -1.49
N THR A 141 -10.68 -24.00 -2.48
CA THR A 141 -10.28 -23.84 -3.88
C THR A 141 -10.76 -22.47 -4.37
N ILE A 142 -9.89 -21.76 -5.07
CA ILE A 142 -10.24 -20.52 -5.77
C ILE A 142 -10.08 -20.80 -7.26
N ASP A 143 -11.19 -20.88 -7.98
CA ASP A 143 -11.20 -21.18 -9.41
C ASP A 143 -12.37 -20.48 -10.11
N ASP A 144 -12.17 -20.09 -11.36
CA ASP A 144 -13.13 -19.38 -12.24
C ASP A 144 -14.01 -18.32 -11.56
N GLY A 145 -13.43 -17.49 -10.68
CA GLY A 145 -14.16 -16.43 -9.99
C GLY A 145 -15.02 -16.89 -8.82
N LYS A 146 -14.74 -18.06 -8.25
CA LYS A 146 -15.44 -18.63 -7.11
C LYS A 146 -14.47 -19.05 -6.01
N ILE A 147 -14.95 -19.01 -4.77
CA ILE A 147 -14.29 -19.63 -3.63
C ILE A 147 -15.16 -20.81 -3.20
N SER A 148 -14.64 -22.02 -3.33
CA SER A 148 -15.31 -23.25 -2.91
C SER A 148 -14.63 -23.83 -1.68
N TYR A 149 -15.42 -24.31 -0.72
CA TYR A 149 -14.91 -25.00 0.46
C TYR A 149 -15.61 -26.36 0.62
N SER A 150 -14.82 -27.38 0.95
CA SER A 150 -15.30 -28.75 1.12
C SER A 150 -14.52 -29.48 2.21
N TYR A 151 -15.10 -30.54 2.78
CA TYR A 151 -14.45 -31.32 3.83
C TYR A 151 -14.13 -32.72 3.32
N LYS A 152 -12.90 -33.19 3.56
CA LYS A 152 -12.49 -34.55 3.16
C LYS A 152 -13.29 -35.63 3.90
N MET A 153 -13.76 -35.34 5.12
CA MET A 153 -14.69 -36.17 5.88
C MET A 153 -15.72 -35.28 6.59
N ALA A 154 -16.98 -35.34 6.16
CA ALA A 154 -18.03 -34.43 6.64
C ALA A 154 -18.37 -34.59 8.14
N TRP A 155 -17.97 -35.70 8.78
CA TRP A 155 -18.20 -35.92 10.22
C TRP A 155 -17.05 -35.43 11.11
N ALA A 156 -15.92 -35.00 10.53
CA ALA A 156 -14.70 -34.61 11.24
C ALA A 156 -14.23 -33.16 10.96
N GLY A 157 -15.01 -32.39 10.18
CA GLY A 157 -14.66 -31.00 9.91
C GLY A 157 -15.05 -30.07 11.06
N SER A 158 -14.24 -29.04 11.28
CA SER A 158 -14.47 -28.06 12.34
C SER A 158 -15.36 -26.91 11.87
N PRO A 159 -16.31 -26.45 12.70
CA PRO A 159 -16.94 -25.17 12.46
C PRO A 159 -15.91 -24.04 12.57
N GLY A 160 -16.08 -22.99 11.79
CA GLY A 160 -15.15 -21.88 11.74
C GLY A 160 -15.71 -20.68 11.00
N ILE A 161 -14.83 -19.72 10.74
CA ILE A 161 -15.15 -18.53 9.96
C ILE A 161 -14.25 -18.52 8.74
N LEU A 162 -14.83 -18.63 7.55
CA LEU A 162 -14.13 -18.46 6.28
C LEU A 162 -14.10 -16.98 5.94
N TYR A 163 -12.91 -16.39 5.98
CA TYR A 163 -12.62 -15.04 5.50
C TYR A 163 -12.11 -15.09 4.07
N TRP A 164 -12.41 -14.04 3.31
CA TRP A 164 -11.82 -13.81 2.00
C TRP A 164 -11.63 -12.33 1.74
N GLY A 165 -10.69 -12.01 0.86
CA GLY A 165 -10.43 -10.65 0.43
C GLY A 165 -10.00 -10.55 -1.02
N LEU A 166 -10.37 -9.44 -1.64
CA LEU A 166 -10.04 -9.07 -3.02
C LEU A 166 -9.08 -7.89 -2.97
N TYR A 167 -7.98 -7.99 -3.73
CA TYR A 167 -7.13 -6.85 -4.07
C TYR A 167 -7.58 -6.31 -5.41
#